data_AF-A0A2V8DBV9-F1
#
_entry.id   AF-A0A2V8DBV9-F1
#
_cell.length_a   1.000
_cell.length_b   1.000
_cell.length_c   1.000
_cell.angle_alpha   90.00
_cell.angle_beta   90.00
_cell.angle_gamma   90.00
#
_symmetry.space_group_name_H-M   'P 1'
#
loop_
_entity.id
_entity.type
_entity.pdbx_description
1 polymer ?
#
loop_
_entity_poly.entity_id
_entity_poly.type
_entity_poly.pdbx_seq_one_letter_code
_entity_poly.pdbx_strand_id
1 'polypeptide(L)'
;MALTFGLTCLAWVFFRAASVSDALVILRKIASDVATTAPAFEYKQSAIWILVLFSIEWIQRDYENPLHLERFPRPVRWGLYYAFATIIFMFAPIHYTPFIYFQF
;
A
#
# COMPACT_ATOMS: atom_id res chain seq x y z
N MET A 1 2.40 -19.53 -5.45
CA MET A 1 2.42 -18.09 -5.12
C MET A 1 2.54 -17.84 -3.62
N ALA A 2 1.66 -18.37 -2.76
CA ALA A 2 1.79 -18.16 -1.31
C ALA A 2 3.09 -18.74 -0.71
N LEU A 3 3.49 -19.95 -1.11
CA LEU A 3 4.74 -20.56 -0.65
C LEU A 3 5.97 -19.74 -1.06
N THR A 4 6.07 -19.38 -2.35
CA THR A 4 7.18 -18.58 -2.86
C THR A 4 7.22 -17.20 -2.22
N PHE A 5 6.07 -16.54 -2.08
CA PHE A 5 5.94 -15.26 -1.37
C PHE A 5 6.41 -15.36 0.09
N GLY A 6 5.94 -16.38 0.82
CA GLY A 6 6.33 -16.61 2.21
C GLY A 6 7.83 -16.85 2.36
N LEU A 7 8.43 -17.69 1.49
CA LEU A 7 9.87 -17.94 1.49
C LEU A 7 10.68 -16.67 1.17
N THR A 8 10.22 -15.83 0.23
CA THR A 8 10.86 -14.56 -0.08
C THR A 8 10.80 -13.59 1.12
N CYS A 9 9.65 -13.46 1.78
CA CYS A 9 9.52 -12.63 2.98
C CYS A 9 10.43 -13.11 4.11
N LEU A 10 10.53 -14.43 4.33
CA LEU A 10 11.44 -15.00 5.33
C LEU A 10 12.90 -14.70 4.99
N ALA A 11 13.31 -14.87 3.73
CA ALA A 11 14.66 -14.55 3.28
C ALA A 11 15.02 -13.08 3.49
N TRP A 12 14.10 -12.14 3.22
CA TRP A 12 14.33 -10.72 3.42
C TRP A 12 14.66 -10.31 4.86
N VAL A 13 14.18 -11.05 5.87
CA VAL A 13 14.55 -10.79 7.27
C VAL A 13 16.06 -10.95 7.46
N PHE A 14 16.66 -11.99 6.88
CA PHE A 14 18.10 -12.25 6.99
C PHE A 14 18.95 -11.23 6.22
N PHE A 15 18.46 -10.71 5.09
CA PHE A 15 19.17 -9.69 4.31
C PHE A 15 19.15 -8.30 4.95
N ARG A 16 18.15 -8.02 5.81
CA ARG A 16 17.98 -6.71 6.43
C ARG A 16 18.51 -6.62 7.86
N ALA A 17 18.61 -7.74 8.58
CA ALA A 17 19.12 -7.75 9.93
C ALA A 17 20.64 -7.51 9.97
N ALA A 18 21.15 -6.88 11.04
CA ALA A 18 22.57 -6.60 11.20
C ALA A 18 23.42 -7.87 11.44
N SER A 19 22.80 -8.95 11.92
CA SER A 19 23.42 -10.26 12.12
C SER A 19 22.40 -11.39 12.03
N VAL A 20 22.90 -12.64 11.90
CA VAL A 20 22.05 -13.84 11.94
C VAL A 20 21.31 -13.97 13.28
N SER A 21 21.97 -13.58 14.37
CA SER A 21 21.36 -13.57 15.70
C SER A 21 20.17 -12.63 15.76
N ASP A 22 20.30 -11.42 15.20
CA ASP A 22 19.21 -10.43 15.17
C ASP A 22 18.04 -10.91 14.29
N ALA A 23 18.33 -11.55 13.15
CA ALA A 23 17.29 -12.13 12.29
C ALA A 23 16.44 -13.17 13.04
N LEU A 24 17.09 -14.05 13.82
CA LEU A 24 16.38 -15.06 14.63
C LEU A 24 15.56 -14.43 15.76
N VAL A 25 16.05 -13.36 16.39
CA VAL A 25 15.28 -12.59 17.39
C VAL A 25 14.03 -11.98 16.74
N ILE A 26 14.15 -11.37 15.57
CA ILE A 26 13.03 -10.81 14.82
C ILE A 26 11.98 -11.88 14.51
N LEU A 27 12.40 -13.03 13.97
CA LEU A 27 11.48 -14.13 13.65
C LEU A 27 10.74 -14.68 14.88
N ARG A 28 11.46 -14.85 16.00
CA ARG A 28 10.84 -15.28 17.27
C ARG A 28 9.82 -14.25 17.76
N LYS A 29 10.15 -12.96 17.66
CA LYS A 29 9.24 -11.88 18.06
C LYS A 29 7.99 -11.82 17.19
N ILE A 30 8.11 -11.99 15.87
CA ILE A 30 6.96 -12.06 14.96
C ILE A 30 6.03 -13.22 15.36
N ALA A 31 6.60 -14.40 15.64
CA ALA A 31 5.82 -15.57 16.05
C ALA A 31 5.15 -15.39 17.41
N SER A 32 5.82 -14.76 18.39
CA SER A 32 5.24 -14.51 19.71
C SER A 32 4.16 -13.42 19.68
N ASP A 33 4.42 -12.30 18.97
CA ASP A 33 3.51 -11.15 18.93
C ASP A 33 2.17 -11.51 18.27
N VAL A 34 2.16 -12.40 17.28
CA VAL A 34 0.92 -12.90 16.66
C VAL A 34 0.03 -13.63 17.67
N ALA A 35 0.62 -14.32 18.65
CA ALA A 35 -0.13 -15.09 19.65
C ALA A 35 -0.55 -14.27 20.87
N THR A 36 0.22 -13.24 21.24
CA THR A 36 0.06 -12.55 22.52
C THR A 36 -0.43 -11.11 22.40
N THR A 37 -0.29 -10.49 21.23
CA THR A 37 -0.53 -9.07 21.06
C THR A 37 -1.74 -8.86 20.14
N ALA A 38 -2.83 -8.31 20.69
CA ALA A 38 -3.93 -7.85 19.85
C ALA A 38 -3.38 -6.82 18.85
N PRO A 39 -3.75 -6.89 17.56
CA PRO A 39 -3.22 -5.97 16.56
C PRO A 39 -3.50 -4.54 17.00
N ALA A 40 -2.44 -3.81 17.33
CA ALA A 40 -2.53 -2.39 17.60
C ALA A 40 -2.81 -1.70 16.27
N PHE A 41 -4.10 -1.53 15.95
CA PHE A 41 -4.51 -0.65 14.86
C PHE A 41 -4.27 0.79 15.29
N GLU A 42 -3.01 1.22 15.32
CA GLU A 42 -2.65 2.63 15.56
C GLU A 42 -3.25 3.54 14.47
N TYR A 43 -3.49 2.99 13.29
CA TYR A 43 -4.05 3.69 12.14
C TYR A 43 -5.44 3.17 11.76
N LYS A 44 -6.39 3.17 12.71
CA LYS A 44 -7.80 2.80 12.43
C LYS A 44 -8.40 3.57 11.25
N GLN A 45 -7.98 4.84 11.08
CA GLN A 45 -8.39 5.66 9.96
C GLN A 45 -7.88 5.12 8.61
N SER A 46 -6.67 4.56 8.57
CA SER A 46 -6.11 3.95 7.36
C SER A 46 -6.85 2.68 6.96
N ALA A 47 -7.42 1.94 7.90
CA ALA A 47 -8.24 0.76 7.58
C ALA A 47 -9.47 1.14 6.73
N ILE A 48 -10.08 2.31 6.99
CA ILE A 48 -11.21 2.83 6.21
C ILE A 48 -10.75 3.12 4.78
N TRP A 49 -9.62 3.82 4.62
CA TRP A 49 -9.07 4.13 3.29
C TRP A 49 -8.67 2.87 2.52
N ILE A 50 -8.07 1.88 3.18
CA ILE A 50 -7.76 0.58 2.59
C ILE A 50 -9.04 -0.11 2.11
N LEU A 51 -10.11 -0.11 2.91
CA LEU A 51 -11.38 -0.72 2.53
C LEU A 51 -12.02 0.00 1.34
N VAL A 52 -11.99 1.34 1.32
CA VAL A 52 -12.47 2.14 0.19
C VAL A 52 -11.69 1.81 -1.08
N LEU A 53 -10.36 1.87 -1.04
CA LEU A 53 -9.50 1.58 -2.19
C LEU A 53 -9.69 0.15 -2.68
N PHE A 54 -9.74 -0.82 -1.77
CA PHE A 54 -9.97 -2.23 -2.10
C PHE A 54 -11.34 -2.44 -2.74
N SER A 55 -12.38 -1.74 -2.27
CA SER A 55 -13.72 -1.81 -2.86
C SER A 55 -13.74 -1.23 -4.28
N ILE A 56 -13.05 -0.11 -4.50
CA ILE A 56 -12.91 0.51 -5.83
C ILE A 56 -12.19 -0.47 -6.78
N GLU A 57 -11.04 -1.01 -6.34
CA GLU A 57 -10.26 -1.98 -7.10
C GLU A 57 -11.09 -3.22 -7.44
N TRP A 58 -11.84 -3.76 -6.48
CA TRP A 58 -12.67 -4.95 -6.70
C TRP A 58 -13.79 -4.71 -7.72
N ILE A 59 -14.40 -3.52 -7.70
CA ILE A 59 -15.44 -3.11 -8.67
C ILE A 59 -14.83 -2.89 -10.06
N GLN A 60 -13.57 -2.48 -10.15
CA GLN A 60 -12.90 -2.14 -11.41
C GLN A 60 -11.87 -3.17 -11.87
N ARG A 61 -11.80 -4.33 -11.23
CA ARG A 61 -10.79 -5.37 -11.47
C ARG A 61 -10.70 -5.86 -12.93
N ASP A 62 -11.79 -5.75 -13.67
CA ASP A 62 -11.89 -6.21 -15.05
C ASP A 62 -11.41 -5.13 -16.06
N TYR A 63 -11.03 -3.95 -15.57
CA TYR A 63 -10.55 -2.83 -16.38
C TYR A 63 -9.07 -2.54 -16.08
N GLU A 64 -8.33 -2.10 -17.09
CA GLU A 64 -6.89 -1.81 -16.98
C GLU A 64 -6.55 -0.64 -16.04
N ASN A 65 -7.53 0.22 -15.73
CA ASN A 65 -7.31 1.34 -14.83
C ASN A 65 -8.56 1.68 -13.97
N PRO A 66 -8.36 2.14 -12.72
CA PRO A 66 -9.46 2.59 -11.85
C PRO A 66 -10.20 3.85 -12.33
N LEU A 67 -9.71 4.52 -13.36
CA LEU A 67 -10.36 5.68 -13.96
C LEU A 67 -11.15 5.33 -15.23
N HIS A 68 -11.39 4.03 -15.44
CA HIS A 68 -12.22 3.52 -16.51
C HIS A 68 -13.69 3.74 -16.15
N LEU A 69 -14.18 4.93 -16.49
CA LEU A 69 -15.48 5.47 -16.06
C LEU A 69 -16.49 5.54 -17.23
N GLU A 70 -16.35 4.69 -18.25
CA GLU A 70 -17.21 4.70 -19.45
C GLU A 70 -18.68 4.43 -19.16
N ARG A 71 -18.99 3.76 -18.05
CA ARG A 71 -20.35 3.55 -17.55
C ARG A 71 -21.08 4.82 -17.13
N PHE A 72 -20.36 5.92 -16.88
CA PHE A 72 -20.94 7.18 -16.42
C PHE A 72 -21.23 8.13 -17.62
N PRO A 73 -22.30 8.94 -17.54
CA PRO A 73 -22.59 9.89 -18.61
C PRO A 73 -21.45 10.92 -18.73
N ARG A 74 -21.22 11.40 -19.97
CA ARG A 74 -20.13 12.31 -20.31
C ARG A 74 -19.87 13.43 -19.28
N PRO A 75 -20.86 14.23 -18.83
CA PRO A 75 -20.61 15.31 -17.88
C PRO A 75 -20.05 14.82 -16.53
N VAL A 76 -20.57 13.70 -15.99
CA VAL A 76 -20.10 13.11 -14.73
C VAL A 76 -18.67 12.60 -14.87
N ARG A 77 -18.38 11.92 -15.99
CA ARG A 77 -17.04 11.39 -16.28
C ARG A 77 -15.99 12.50 -16.35
N TRP A 78 -16.27 13.58 -17.08
CA TRP A 78 -15.37 14.74 -17.14
C TRP A 78 -15.23 15.43 -15.80
N GLY A 79 -16.32 15.57 -15.04
CA GLY A 79 -16.28 16.11 -13.68
C GLY A 79 -15.34 15.33 -12.76
N LEU A 80 -15.41 13.99 -12.80
CA LEU A 80 -14.51 13.13 -12.03
C LEU A 80 -13.05 13.27 -12.47
N TYR A 81 -12.77 13.29 -13.78
CA TYR A 81 -11.40 13.49 -14.29
C TYR A 81 -10.80 14.83 -13.85
N TYR A 82 -11.58 15.92 -13.95
CA TYR A 82 -11.11 17.23 -13.48
C TYR A 82 -10.94 17.27 -11.96
N ALA A 83 -11.85 16.67 -11.19
CA ALA A 83 -11.73 16.60 -9.74
C ALA A 83 -10.45 15.88 -9.32
N PHE A 84 -10.17 14.70 -9.89
CA PHE A 84 -8.93 13.97 -9.61
C PHE A 84 -7.68 14.74 -10.03
N ALA A 85 -7.68 15.35 -11.23
CA ALA A 85 -6.57 16.17 -11.67
C ALA A 85 -6.31 17.34 -10.71
N THR A 86 -7.36 18.06 -10.29
CA THR A 86 -7.25 19.15 -9.32
C THR A 86 -6.69 18.67 -7.98
N ILE A 87 -7.15 17.54 -7.46
CA ILE A 87 -6.61 16.96 -6.21
C ILE A 87 -5.12 16.66 -6.39
N ILE A 88 -4.73 16.00 -7.47
CA ILE A 88 -3.32 15.67 -7.75
C ILE A 88 -2.47 16.95 -7.79
N PHE A 89 -2.91 17.99 -8.50
CA PHE A 89 -2.16 19.25 -8.59
C PHE A 89 -2.14 20.03 -7.27
N MET A 90 -3.21 19.99 -6.48
CA MET A 90 -3.30 20.67 -5.19
C MET A 90 -2.32 20.07 -4.15
N PHE A 91 -2.11 18.76 -4.21
CA PHE A 91 -1.18 18.04 -3.32
C PHE A 91 0.18 17.74 -3.96
N ALA A 92 0.44 18.24 -5.16
CA ALA A 92 1.73 18.08 -5.82
C ALA A 92 2.82 18.82 -5.03
N PRO A 93 3.97 18.19 -4.73
CA PRO A 93 5.05 18.86 -4.04
C PRO A 93 5.58 20.01 -4.91
N ILE A 94 5.60 21.22 -4.35
CA ILE A 94 6.09 22.44 -5.02
C ILE A 94 7.62 22.37 -5.19
N HIS A 95 8.30 21.67 -4.28
CA HIS A 95 9.75 21.51 -4.29
C HIS A 95 10.14 20.16 -4.89
N TYR A 96 11.27 20.15 -5.61
CA TYR A 96 11.87 18.91 -6.10
C TYR A 96 12.19 17.99 -4.94
N THR A 97 11.50 16.85 -4.88
CA THR A 97 11.78 15.75 -3.96
C THR A 97 12.45 14.65 -4.76
N PRO A 98 13.76 14.41 -4.58
CA PRO A 98 14.44 13.35 -5.30
C PRO A 98 13.79 12.01 -4.96
N PHE A 99 13.74 11.11 -5.95
CA PHE A 99 13.20 9.76 -5.76
C PHE A 99 13.93 9.07 -4.59
N ILE A 100 13.25 8.18 -3.86
CA ILE A 100 13.78 7.60 -2.61
C ILE A 100 15.18 6.98 -2.75
N TYR A 101 15.58 6.55 -3.95
CA TYR A 101 16.91 6.03 -4.26
C TYR A 101 18.05 7.06 -4.33
N PHE A 102 17.74 8.34 -4.32
CA PHE A 102 18.70 9.44 -4.37
C PHE A 102 18.70 10.26 -3.07
N GLN A 103 18.06 9.77 -2.01
CA GLN A 103 17.96 10.44 -0.71
C GLN A 103 19.00 9.97 0.31
N PHE A 104 20.00 9.20 -0.11
CA PHE A 104 21.09 8.68 0.72
C PHE A 104 22.45 9.05 0.16
#